data_AF-A0A3S3QA30-F1
#
_entry.id   AF-A0A3S3QA30-F1
#
_cell.length_a   1.000
_cell.length_b   1.000
_cell.length_c   1.000
_cell.angle_alpha   90.00
_cell.angle_beta   90.00
_cell.angle_gamma   90.00
#
_symmetry.space_group_name_H-M   'P 1'
#
loop_
_entity.id
_entity.type
_entity.pdbx_description
1 polymer ?
#
loop_
_entity_poly.entity_id
_entity_poly.type
_entity_poly.pdbx_seq_one_letter_code
_entity_poly.pdbx_strand_id
1 'polypeptide(L)'
;MANFYTETEGKCWQWIECMNGQIPDYAVIGGEDINGEPIFVGRVIHKGETIPGKVVPSHKVCYIASNNKEISFNKYQVLSSRADLKWSAPKAGRLIERAILAGRTKNGNSLFVGRKWHDSRSLVVGYVSPSQKELNYPFDCRSWKCADFEILRYRKSDIL
;
A
#
# COMPACT_ATOMS: atom_id res chain seq x y z
N MET A 1 -25.14 4.20 -1.32
CA MET A 1 -24.25 3.86 -0.19
C MET A 1 -23.13 4.88 -0.18
N ALA A 2 -22.99 5.67 0.89
CA ALA A 2 -21.89 6.61 1.03
C ALA A 2 -20.54 5.84 0.95
N ASN A 3 -19.58 6.37 0.20
CA ASN A 3 -18.26 5.78 0.07
C ASN A 3 -17.48 5.97 1.39
N PHE A 4 -17.72 5.10 2.37
CA PHE A 4 -17.02 5.06 3.67
C PHE A 4 -15.48 5.01 3.58
N TYR A 5 -14.91 4.85 2.39
CA TYR A 5 -13.47 4.84 2.13
C TYR A 5 -12.83 6.23 2.05
N THR A 6 -13.61 7.28 1.72
CA THR A 6 -13.08 8.62 1.41
C THR A 6 -13.37 9.67 2.47
N GLU A 7 -14.32 9.44 3.39
CA GLU A 7 -14.73 10.44 4.39
C GLU A 7 -13.69 10.71 5.48
N THR A 8 -12.74 9.79 5.66
CA THR A 8 -11.68 9.86 6.68
C THR A 8 -10.30 10.21 6.11
N GLU A 9 -10.13 10.10 4.79
CA GLU A 9 -8.95 10.60 4.09
C GLU A 9 -8.91 12.13 4.21
N GLY A 10 -7.74 12.68 4.54
CA GLY A 10 -7.56 14.10 4.87
C GLY A 10 -7.87 14.47 6.33
N LYS A 11 -8.56 13.61 7.09
CA LYS A 11 -8.79 13.80 8.54
C LYS A 11 -7.80 13.00 9.40
N CYS A 12 -7.66 11.70 9.11
CA CYS A 12 -6.87 10.76 9.92
C CYS A 12 -5.54 10.36 9.26
N TRP A 13 -5.56 10.25 7.93
CA TRP A 13 -4.41 9.94 7.09
C TRP A 13 -4.50 10.71 5.78
N GLN A 14 -3.36 10.87 5.12
CA GLN A 14 -3.25 11.55 3.83
C GLN A 14 -2.11 10.97 2.99
N TRP A 15 -2.17 11.26 1.70
CA TRP A 15 -1.12 10.91 0.75
C TRP A 15 -0.31 12.16 0.42
N ILE A 16 0.97 12.14 0.77
CA ILE A 16 1.88 13.28 0.65
C ILE A 16 2.77 13.05 -0.57
N GLU A 17 2.79 14.01 -1.50
CA GLU A 17 3.72 14.01 -2.62
C GLU A 17 5.16 14.06 -2.12
N CYS A 18 5.99 13.15 -2.62
CA CYS A 18 7.38 12.99 -2.26
C CYS A 18 8.20 12.58 -3.49
N MET A 19 9.51 12.76 -3.41
CA MET A 19 10.40 12.27 -4.45
C MET A 19 11.79 11.95 -3.92
N ASN A 20 12.55 11.16 -4.69
CA ASN A 20 13.96 10.93 -4.50
C ASN A 20 14.37 10.49 -3.07
N GLY A 21 13.57 9.62 -2.45
CA GLY A 21 13.84 9.10 -1.10
C GLY A 21 13.30 9.96 0.03
N GLN A 22 12.61 11.07 -0.27
CA GLN A 22 11.88 11.85 0.74
C GLN A 22 10.81 10.97 1.41
N ILE A 23 10.77 11.06 2.74
CA ILE A 23 9.79 10.43 3.61
C ILE A 23 9.24 11.53 4.53
N PRO A 24 7.91 11.75 4.55
CA PRO A 24 7.30 12.77 5.39
C PRO A 24 7.16 12.31 6.84
N ASP A 25 6.87 13.25 7.74
CA ASP A 25 6.51 12.92 9.11
C ASP A 25 5.29 11.98 9.17
N TYR A 26 5.28 11.11 10.16
CA TYR A 26 4.22 10.12 10.40
C TYR A 26 3.99 9.17 9.21
N ALA A 27 5.00 8.96 8.36
CA ALA A 27 4.93 7.99 7.28
C ALA A 27 4.66 6.58 7.82
N VAL A 28 3.72 5.89 7.18
CA VAL A 28 3.30 4.55 7.59
C VAL A 28 4.34 3.54 7.13
N ILE A 29 5.01 2.90 8.09
CA ILE A 29 5.91 1.77 7.83
C ILE A 29 5.07 0.59 7.35
N GLY A 30 5.41 0.14 6.15
CA GLY A 30 4.82 -0.99 5.46
C GLY A 30 5.45 -2.32 5.84
N GLY A 31 6.76 -2.31 6.01
CA GLY A 31 7.56 -3.47 6.36
C GLY A 31 9.04 -3.14 6.32
N GLU A 32 9.86 -4.08 5.86
CA GLU A 32 11.32 -3.97 5.86
C GLU A 32 11.93 -4.67 4.65
N ASP A 33 13.02 -4.12 4.13
CA ASP A 33 13.83 -4.73 3.09
C ASP A 33 14.80 -5.77 3.68
N ILE A 34 15.49 -6.54 2.84
CA ILE A 34 16.37 -7.65 3.24
C ILE A 34 17.48 -7.20 4.19
N ASN A 35 17.94 -5.95 4.08
CA ASN A 35 18.96 -5.34 4.92
C ASN A 35 18.41 -4.77 6.24
N GLY A 36 17.12 -4.92 6.51
CA GLY A 36 16.42 -4.33 7.66
C GLY A 36 16.03 -2.86 7.48
N GLU A 37 16.23 -2.27 6.30
CA GLU A 37 15.78 -0.91 6.02
C GLU A 37 14.25 -0.83 6.05
N PRO A 38 13.66 0.17 6.73
CA PRO A 38 12.22 0.35 6.73
C PRO A 38 11.68 0.66 5.33
N ILE A 39 10.65 -0.08 4.94
CA ILE A 39 9.87 0.14 3.73
C ILE A 39 8.61 0.91 4.08
N PHE A 40 8.28 1.94 3.31
CA PHE A 40 7.07 2.75 3.53
C PHE A 40 5.97 2.44 2.52
N VAL A 41 4.73 2.68 2.93
CA VAL A 41 3.56 2.56 2.05
C VAL A 41 3.54 3.73 1.07
N GLY A 42 3.73 3.45 -0.21
CA GLY A 42 3.63 4.45 -1.27
C GLY A 42 2.57 4.12 -2.30
N ARG A 43 2.31 5.08 -3.19
CA ARG A 43 1.55 4.87 -4.42
C ARG A 43 2.06 5.77 -5.53
N VAL A 44 1.80 5.37 -6.77
CA VAL A 44 2.17 6.14 -7.97
C VAL A 44 1.00 6.19 -8.93
N ILE A 45 0.96 7.22 -9.77
CA ILE A 45 0.06 7.27 -10.92
C ILE A 45 0.80 6.67 -12.12
N HIS A 46 0.33 5.54 -12.64
CA HIS A 46 0.90 4.85 -13.78
C HIS A 46 -0.17 4.46 -14.77
N LYS A 47 -0.07 4.93 -16.03
CA LYS A 47 -1.00 4.58 -17.13
C LYS A 47 -2.49 4.82 -16.82
N GLY A 48 -2.78 5.90 -16.07
CA GLY A 48 -4.16 6.26 -15.67
C GLY A 48 -4.69 5.47 -14.47
N GLU A 49 -3.83 4.69 -13.81
CA GLU A 49 -4.14 3.97 -12.58
C GLU A 49 -3.39 4.59 -11.41
N THR A 50 -3.97 4.55 -10.22
CA THR A 50 -3.24 4.85 -8.97
C THR A 50 -2.91 3.52 -8.31
N ILE A 51 -1.62 3.17 -8.25
CA ILE A 51 -1.15 1.84 -7.88
C ILE A 51 -0.31 1.94 -6.60
N PRO A 52 -0.74 1.28 -5.50
CA PRO A 52 0.06 1.14 -4.28
C PRO A 52 1.31 0.28 -4.46
N GLY A 53 2.35 0.58 -3.69
CA GLY A 53 3.64 -0.09 -3.75
C GLY A 53 4.54 0.19 -2.53
N LYS A 54 5.81 -0.20 -2.65
CA LYS A 54 6.82 -0.07 -1.60
C LYS A 54 7.76 1.10 -1.89
N VAL A 55 7.96 1.99 -0.91
CA VAL A 55 8.98 3.05 -0.99
C VAL A 55 10.22 2.57 -0.24
N VAL A 56 11.36 2.61 -0.92
CA VAL A 56 12.67 2.26 -0.35
C VAL A 56 13.51 3.55 -0.35
N PRO A 57 13.70 4.20 0.81
CA PRO A 57 14.37 5.50 0.89
C PRO A 57 15.77 5.52 0.30
N SER A 58 16.60 4.50 0.60
CA SER A 58 17.98 4.38 0.11
C SER A 58 18.05 4.26 -1.41
N HIS A 59 17.07 3.59 -2.03
CA HIS A 59 16.94 3.46 -3.48
C HIS A 59 16.30 4.70 -4.13
N LYS A 60 15.74 5.60 -3.32
CA LYS A 60 15.12 6.86 -3.74
C LYS A 60 13.89 6.70 -4.64
N VAL A 61 13.21 5.57 -4.54
CA VAL A 61 12.08 5.22 -5.42
C VAL A 61 10.93 4.54 -4.70
N CYS A 62 9.75 4.66 -5.28
CA CYS A 62 8.62 3.75 -5.06
C CYS A 62 8.61 2.68 -6.14
N TYR A 63 8.55 1.41 -5.74
CA TYR A 63 8.34 0.29 -6.64
C TYR A 63 6.87 -0.13 -6.64
N ILE A 64 6.32 -0.42 -7.81
CA ILE A 64 4.99 -1.01 -7.97
C ILE A 64 5.05 -2.32 -8.75
N ALA A 65 4.10 -3.21 -8.45
CA ALA A 65 3.80 -4.37 -9.27
C ALA A 65 2.93 -3.95 -10.45
N SER A 66 3.37 -4.22 -11.69
CA SER A 66 2.55 -3.96 -12.88
C SER A 66 3.03 -4.81 -14.05
N ASN A 67 2.10 -5.48 -14.74
CA ASN A 67 2.38 -6.27 -15.95
C ASN A 67 3.55 -7.27 -15.77
N ASN A 68 3.52 -8.06 -14.69
CA ASN A 68 4.56 -9.05 -14.33
C ASN A 68 5.93 -8.46 -13.96
N LYS A 69 6.05 -7.12 -13.84
CA LYS A 69 7.29 -6.42 -13.56
C LYS A 69 7.21 -5.62 -12.27
N GLU A 70 8.36 -5.48 -11.63
CA GLU A 70 8.61 -4.41 -10.66
C GLU A 70 9.05 -3.17 -11.43
N ILE A 71 8.34 -2.05 -11.24
CA ILE A 71 8.63 -0.79 -11.93
C ILE A 71 8.92 0.27 -10.88
N SER A 72 10.04 0.99 -11.02
CA SER A 72 10.46 2.05 -10.11
C SER A 72 10.05 3.44 -10.59
N PHE A 73 9.70 4.30 -9.63
CA PHE A 73 9.37 5.71 -9.85
C PHE A 73 10.05 6.57 -8.79
N ASN A 74 10.69 7.66 -9.22
CA ASN A 74 11.33 8.59 -8.30
C ASN A 74 10.39 9.69 -7.78
N LYS A 75 9.19 9.82 -8.35
CA LYS A 75 8.08 10.66 -7.86
C LYS A 75 6.94 9.74 -7.42
N TYR A 76 6.44 9.94 -6.21
CA TYR A 76 5.47 9.07 -5.59
C TYR A 76 4.74 9.81 -4.47
N GLN A 77 3.64 9.21 -4.00
CA GLN A 77 2.98 9.67 -2.79
C GLN A 77 3.27 8.68 -1.66
N VAL A 78 3.50 9.19 -0.44
CA VAL A 78 3.67 8.37 0.78
C VAL A 78 2.44 8.51 1.65
N LEU A 79 1.95 7.40 2.20
CA LEU A 79 0.88 7.42 3.19
C LEU A 79 1.43 7.93 4.53
N SER A 80 0.87 9.04 5.01
CA SER A 80 1.14 9.60 6.34
C SER A 80 -0.12 9.52 7.20
N SER A 81 0.02 9.08 8.45
CA SER A 81 -1.11 8.89 9.37
C SER A 81 -0.71 9.21 10.80
N ARG A 82 -1.50 10.07 11.46
CA ARG A 82 -1.44 10.27 12.91
C ARG A 82 -2.40 9.34 13.66
N ALA A 83 -3.31 8.68 12.96
CA ALA A 83 -4.19 7.66 13.51
C ALA A 83 -3.48 6.30 13.61
N ASP A 84 -3.92 5.47 14.56
CA ASP A 84 -3.40 4.13 14.82
C ASP A 84 -3.93 3.12 13.79
N LEU A 85 -3.21 3.02 12.66
CA LEU A 85 -3.49 2.01 11.64
C LEU A 85 -2.96 0.64 12.06
N LYS A 86 -3.64 -0.42 11.61
CA LYS A 86 -3.24 -1.79 11.92
C LYS A 86 -3.23 -2.68 10.70
N TRP A 87 -2.29 -3.63 10.73
CA TRP A 87 -2.25 -4.76 9.82
C TRP A 87 -3.04 -5.92 10.38
N SER A 88 -3.75 -6.64 9.52
CA SER A 88 -4.47 -7.85 9.92
C SER A 88 -4.73 -8.74 8.71
N ALA A 89 -4.76 -10.05 8.93
CA ALA A 89 -5.21 -10.99 7.91
C ALA A 89 -6.66 -10.69 7.47
N PRO A 90 -7.01 -10.91 6.20
CA PRO A 90 -8.39 -10.89 5.73
C PRO A 90 -9.28 -11.81 6.57
N LYS A 91 -10.43 -11.30 6.99
CA LYS A 91 -11.49 -12.12 7.60
C LYS A 91 -12.47 -12.57 6.52
N ALA A 92 -13.00 -13.78 6.66
CA ALA A 92 -14.00 -14.31 5.73
C ALA A 92 -15.16 -13.32 5.54
N GLY A 93 -15.46 -12.98 4.28
CA GLY A 93 -16.51 -12.03 3.90
C GLY A 93 -16.25 -10.55 4.23
N ARG A 94 -15.11 -10.20 4.85
CA ARG A 94 -14.82 -8.85 5.36
C ARG A 94 -13.49 -8.30 4.85
N LEU A 95 -13.14 -8.62 3.61
CA LEU A 95 -11.86 -8.23 3.01
C LEU A 95 -11.63 -6.72 3.09
N ILE A 96 -12.60 -5.93 2.65
CA ILE A 96 -12.49 -4.46 2.55
C ILE A 96 -13.01 -3.71 3.79
N GLU A 97 -13.44 -4.41 4.83
CA GLU A 97 -13.99 -3.78 6.05
C GLU A 97 -12.93 -2.88 6.72
N ARG A 98 -13.09 -1.56 6.63
CA ARG A 98 -12.13 -0.57 7.15
C ARG A 98 -10.73 -0.64 6.52
N ALA A 99 -10.61 -1.25 5.35
CA ALA A 99 -9.36 -1.27 4.62
C ALA A 99 -9.04 0.12 4.04
N ILE A 100 -7.76 0.50 4.03
CA ILE A 100 -7.32 1.77 3.48
C ILE A 100 -7.36 1.71 1.95
N LEU A 101 -8.31 2.44 1.36
CA LEU A 101 -8.34 2.68 -0.08
C LEU A 101 -7.07 3.45 -0.46
N ALA A 102 -6.30 2.88 -1.37
CA ALA A 102 -4.99 3.42 -1.74
C ALA A 102 -4.86 3.70 -3.23
N GLY A 103 -5.77 3.17 -4.05
CA GLY A 103 -5.68 3.35 -5.48
C GLY A 103 -6.94 2.94 -6.21
N ARG A 104 -6.91 3.16 -7.51
CA ARG A 104 -7.96 2.73 -8.44
C ARG A 104 -7.31 2.30 -9.75
N THR A 105 -7.81 1.21 -10.33
CA THR A 105 -7.45 0.82 -11.70
C THR A 105 -8.06 1.81 -12.70
N LYS A 106 -7.66 1.71 -13.97
CA LYS A 106 -8.21 2.55 -15.06
C LYS A 106 -9.73 2.41 -15.19
N ASN A 107 -10.27 1.24 -14.85
CA ASN A 107 -11.70 0.94 -14.91
C ASN A 107 -12.46 1.32 -13.62
N GLY A 108 -11.80 1.99 -12.67
CA GLY A 108 -12.41 2.47 -11.42
C GLY A 108 -12.42 1.45 -10.27
N ASN A 109 -11.88 0.24 -10.46
CA ASN A 109 -11.83 -0.78 -9.41
C ASN A 109 -10.92 -0.32 -8.27
N SER A 110 -11.41 -0.37 -7.05
CA SER A 110 -10.66 0.03 -5.84
C SER A 110 -9.50 -0.92 -5.55
N LEU A 111 -8.35 -0.34 -5.21
CA LEU A 111 -7.15 -1.05 -4.74
C LEU A 111 -6.85 -0.65 -3.30
N PHE A 112 -6.43 -1.62 -2.49
CA PHE A 112 -6.15 -1.43 -1.06
C PHE A 112 -4.70 -1.78 -0.75
N VAL A 113 -4.15 -1.28 0.37
CA VAL A 113 -2.78 -1.61 0.77
C VAL A 113 -2.74 -2.99 1.44
N GLY A 114 -1.89 -3.87 0.96
CA GLY A 114 -1.58 -5.13 1.64
C GLY A 114 -0.08 -5.36 1.74
N ARG A 115 0.31 -6.33 2.57
CA ARG A 115 1.70 -6.74 2.73
C ARG A 115 1.85 -8.24 3.00
N LYS A 116 3.04 -8.77 2.75
CA LYS A 116 3.38 -10.18 2.98
C LYS A 116 4.89 -10.34 3.16
N TRP A 117 5.28 -11.29 4.00
CA TRP A 117 6.66 -11.79 4.04
C TRP A 117 7.01 -12.52 2.76
N HIS A 118 8.04 -12.05 2.06
CA HIS A 118 8.69 -12.75 0.96
C HIS A 118 9.90 -13.52 1.52
N ASP A 119 9.87 -14.84 1.39
CA ASP A 119 10.91 -15.79 1.84
C ASP A 119 11.41 -15.58 3.29
N SER A 120 10.57 -15.03 4.18
CA SER A 120 10.96 -14.67 5.56
C SER A 120 12.12 -13.67 5.67
N ARG A 121 12.43 -12.94 4.60
CA ARG A 121 13.56 -11.98 4.53
C ARG A 121 13.15 -10.54 4.35
N SER A 122 12.01 -10.29 3.72
CA SER A 122 11.49 -8.94 3.52
C SER A 122 9.99 -8.92 3.68
N LEU A 123 9.48 -7.93 4.39
CA LEU A 123 8.05 -7.68 4.54
C LEU A 123 7.64 -6.61 3.52
N VAL A 124 6.95 -7.04 2.46
CA VAL A 124 6.78 -6.23 1.25
C VAL A 124 5.35 -5.71 1.12
N VAL A 125 5.22 -4.41 0.83
CA VAL A 125 3.93 -3.76 0.52
C VAL A 125 3.59 -3.90 -0.96
N GLY A 126 2.30 -4.07 -1.24
CA GLY A 126 1.73 -3.99 -2.57
C GLY A 126 0.26 -3.60 -2.53
N TYR A 127 -0.49 -3.99 -3.55
CA TYR A 127 -1.92 -3.71 -3.65
C TYR A 127 -2.76 -4.98 -3.61
N VAL A 128 -3.88 -4.90 -2.89
CA VAL A 128 -4.90 -5.94 -2.82
C VAL A 128 -5.99 -5.61 -3.84
N SER A 129 -6.31 -6.58 -4.69
CA SER A 129 -7.43 -6.54 -5.62
C SER A 129 -8.61 -7.29 -5.00
N PRO A 130 -9.70 -6.61 -4.58
CA PRO A 130 -10.82 -7.27 -3.90
C PRO A 130 -11.58 -8.27 -4.78
N SER A 131 -11.69 -7.98 -6.08
CA SER A 131 -12.36 -8.85 -7.04
C SER A 131 -11.60 -10.18 -7.21
N GLN A 132 -10.27 -10.11 -7.19
CA GLN A 132 -9.41 -11.27 -7.34
C GLN A 132 -9.07 -11.94 -6.00
N LYS A 133 -9.21 -11.21 -4.88
CA LYS A 133 -8.83 -11.65 -3.52
C LYS A 133 -7.35 -11.99 -3.37
N GLU A 134 -6.48 -11.26 -4.08
CA GLU A 134 -5.04 -11.45 -4.07
C GLU A 134 -4.30 -10.13 -3.77
N LEU A 135 -3.18 -10.26 -3.07
CA LEU A 135 -2.14 -9.23 -2.98
C LEU A 135 -1.22 -9.36 -4.19
N ASN A 136 -0.95 -8.25 -4.87
CA ASN A 136 0.07 -8.10 -5.91
C ASN A 136 1.18 -7.22 -5.35
N TYR A 137 2.43 -7.67 -5.38
CA TYR A 137 3.54 -6.95 -4.76
C TYR A 137 4.85 -7.03 -5.57
N PRO A 138 5.67 -5.96 -5.58
CA PRO A 138 6.92 -5.92 -6.31
C PRO A 138 8.09 -6.48 -5.48
N PHE A 139 8.86 -7.41 -6.05
CA PHE A 139 10.08 -7.91 -5.44
C PHE A 139 11.03 -8.52 -6.46
N ASP A 140 12.32 -8.19 -6.34
CA ASP A 140 13.42 -8.74 -7.14
C ASP A 140 13.16 -8.65 -8.66
N CYS A 141 12.89 -7.43 -9.15
CA CYS A 141 12.60 -7.11 -10.55
C CYS A 141 11.29 -7.71 -11.11
N ARG A 142 10.50 -8.44 -10.31
CA ARG A 142 9.26 -9.10 -10.72
C ARG A 142 8.08 -8.62 -9.89
N SER A 143 6.87 -8.83 -10.40
CA SER A 143 5.67 -8.78 -9.57
C SER A 143 5.22 -10.17 -9.18
N TRP A 144 4.82 -10.31 -7.93
CA TRP A 144 4.34 -11.55 -7.33
C TRP A 144 2.89 -11.40 -6.92
N LYS A 145 2.21 -12.54 -6.74
CA LYS A 145 0.83 -12.58 -6.25
C LYS A 145 0.60 -13.69 -5.24
N CYS A 146 -0.25 -13.44 -4.24
CA CYS A 146 -0.64 -14.45 -3.25
C CYS A 146 -2.00 -14.17 -2.64
N ALA A 147 -2.63 -15.21 -2.08
CA ALA A 147 -3.90 -15.13 -1.35
C ALA A 147 -3.71 -14.99 0.18
N ASP A 148 -2.49 -15.22 0.67
CA ASP A 148 -2.13 -15.10 2.08
C ASP A 148 -1.34 -13.81 2.30
N PHE A 149 -1.97 -12.83 2.93
CA PHE A 149 -1.44 -11.49 3.13
C PHE A 149 -2.10 -10.81 4.34
N GLU A 150 -1.53 -9.71 4.78
CA GLU A 150 -2.19 -8.76 5.68
C GLU A 150 -2.69 -7.55 4.87
N ILE A 151 -3.76 -6.91 5.34
CA ILE A 151 -4.31 -5.68 4.76
C ILE A 151 -4.30 -4.56 5.80
N LEU A 152 -3.94 -3.36 5.37
CA LEU A 152 -3.89 -2.18 6.22
C LEU A 152 -5.30 -1.66 6.49
N ARG A 153 -5.63 -1.45 7.76
CA ARG A 153 -6.95 -1.00 8.21
C ARG A 153 -6.86 0.11 9.25
N TYR A 154 -7.87 0.97 9.28
CA TYR A 154 -8.07 1.90 10.39
C TYR A 154 -8.84 1.24 11.55
N ARG A 155 -8.70 1.76 12.77
CA ARG A 155 -9.47 1.28 13.94
C ARG A 155 -10.81 1.98 14.02
N LYS A 156 -11.79 1.30 14.62
CA LYS A 156 -13.16 1.83 14.76
C LYS A 156 -13.19 3.08 15.64
N SER A 157 -12.26 3.21 16.59
CA SER A 157 -12.09 4.37 17.47
C SER A 157 -11.59 5.63 16.75
N ASP A 158 -10.99 5.48 15.58
CA ASP A 158 -10.36 6.60 14.85
C ASP A 158 -11.39 7.40 14.03
N ILE A 159 -12.65 6.93 14.00
CA ILE A 159 -13.79 7.62 13.40
C ILE A 159 -14.75 7.97 14.53
N LEU A 160 -14.42 9.02 15.27
CA LEU A 160 -15.31 9.71 16.21
C LEU A 160 -15.53 11.14 15.71
#